data_AF-A0A1G1W8Z7-F1
#
_entry.id   AF-A0A1G1W8Z7-F1
#
_cell.length_a   1.000
_cell.length_b   1.000
_cell.length_c   1.000
_cell.angle_alpha   90.00
_cell.angle_beta   90.00
_cell.angle_gamma   90.00
#
_symmetry.space_group_name_H-M   'P 1'
#
loop_
_entity.id
_entity.type
_entity.pdbx_description
1 polymer ?
#
loop_
_entity_poly.entity_id
_entity_poly.type
_entity_poly.pdbx_seq_one_letter_code
_entity_poly.pdbx_strand_id
1 'polypeptide(L)'
;MSEIPGPSPEEIGPQTQNPDLERPEETPVRLDEVAPIKQSYRPIRKREDIRDIVETPLVTACEELYDKNVHTRSTSANKESVQTGFAYIMIDYDTLSPENQELGRQLGEVVERADSRELDVKIIIKNGTAWVSEIQKQAEEIAHRFKKQPMTWAPRYTLPQLKEIYGFGADEEVAPESFTDEYYYDQEGGVILFKCGAL
;
A
#
# COMPACT_ATOMS: atom_id res chain seq x y z
N MET A 1 38.89 61.34 35.87
CA MET A 1 38.63 59.91 36.12
C MET A 1 37.23 59.81 36.70
N SER A 2 36.46 58.83 36.23
CA SER A 2 35.08 58.48 36.59
C SER A 2 33.99 58.84 35.58
N GLU A 3 33.31 57.76 35.18
CA GLU A 3 31.91 57.58 34.79
C GLU A 3 31.49 57.56 33.31
N ILE A 4 30.87 56.41 32.98
CA ILE A 4 30.25 55.92 31.74
C ILE A 4 28.78 56.39 31.74
N PRO A 5 28.17 56.78 30.61
CA PRO A 5 27.17 55.91 29.95
C PRO A 5 27.17 56.08 28.41
N GLY A 6 26.69 55.20 27.56
CA GLY A 6 25.92 53.95 27.62
C GLY A 6 25.53 53.61 26.15
N PRO A 7 25.20 52.36 25.80
CA PRO A 7 24.80 52.02 24.44
C PRO A 7 23.29 52.24 24.19
N SER A 8 23.00 52.82 23.00
CA SER A 8 21.89 52.59 22.05
C SER A 8 20.42 52.50 22.52
N PRO A 9 19.48 53.09 21.75
CA PRO A 9 18.15 52.52 21.53
C PRO A 9 18.05 51.96 20.09
N GLU A 10 17.85 50.66 19.97
CA GLU A 10 16.58 50.07 19.54
C GLU A 10 16.46 49.90 18.01
N GLU A 11 16.87 48.73 17.53
CA GLU A 11 16.19 48.08 16.42
C GLU A 11 15.83 46.65 16.85
N ILE A 12 14.66 46.52 17.47
CA ILE A 12 14.02 45.23 17.75
C ILE A 12 13.35 44.79 16.45
N GLY A 13 14.08 44.04 15.62
CA GLY A 13 13.47 43.21 14.58
C GLY A 13 12.80 42.00 15.23
N PRO A 14 11.60 41.58 14.80
CA PRO A 14 10.97 40.38 15.34
C PRO A 14 11.81 39.16 14.96
N GLN A 15 12.33 38.46 15.98
CA GLN A 15 12.87 37.12 15.83
C GLN A 15 11.71 36.18 15.46
N THR A 16 11.59 35.83 14.18
CA THR A 16 10.86 34.64 13.75
C THR A 16 11.58 33.42 14.32
N GLN A 17 11.14 32.97 15.50
CA GLN A 17 11.35 31.60 15.93
C GLN A 17 10.62 30.71 14.92
N ASN A 18 11.36 30.00 14.07
CA ASN A 18 10.82 28.85 13.37
C ASN A 18 10.50 27.79 14.43
N PRO A 19 9.24 27.37 14.60
CA PRO A 19 8.96 26.14 15.31
C PRO A 19 9.25 25.02 14.31
N ASP A 20 10.51 24.60 14.23
CA ASP A 20 10.77 23.23 13.82
C ASP A 20 10.03 22.36 14.83
N LEU A 21 8.85 21.90 14.42
CA LEU A 21 8.11 20.83 15.06
C LEU A 21 9.05 19.63 15.08
N GLU A 22 9.79 19.47 16.17
CA GLU A 22 10.44 18.22 16.55
C GLU A 22 9.33 17.18 16.60
N ARG A 23 9.16 16.44 15.50
CA ARG A 23 8.37 15.22 15.48
C ARG A 23 9.04 14.32 16.51
N PRO A 24 8.35 13.87 17.58
CA PRO A 24 8.98 13.03 18.58
C PRO A 24 9.62 11.84 17.86
N GLU A 25 10.91 11.61 18.11
CA GLU A 25 11.60 10.43 17.57
C GLU A 25 10.82 9.20 18.02
N GLU A 26 10.08 8.60 17.10
CA GLU A 26 9.34 7.37 17.36
C GLU A 26 10.38 6.32 17.75
N THR A 27 10.28 5.82 18.99
CA THR A 27 11.16 4.76 19.49
C THR A 27 11.22 3.64 18.46
N PRO A 28 12.42 3.21 18.02
CA PRO A 28 12.53 2.19 16.99
C PRO A 28 11.88 0.90 17.47
N VAL A 29 10.94 0.38 16.68
CA VAL A 29 10.18 -0.84 16.99
C VAL A 29 10.87 -2.04 16.35
N ARG A 30 11.05 -3.11 17.11
CA ARG A 30 11.60 -4.36 16.59
C ARG A 30 10.52 -5.22 15.94
N LEU A 31 10.91 -6.01 14.95
CA LEU A 31 9.98 -6.89 14.23
C LEU A 31 9.40 -7.99 15.12
N ASP A 32 10.15 -8.46 16.13
CA ASP A 32 9.70 -9.47 17.10
C ASP A 32 8.64 -8.96 18.08
N GLU A 33 8.41 -7.65 18.14
CA GLU A 33 7.33 -7.02 18.91
C GLU A 33 6.03 -6.87 18.10
N VAL A 34 6.08 -7.08 16.78
CA VAL A 34 4.91 -7.00 15.90
C VAL A 34 4.10 -8.29 16.03
N ALA A 35 2.85 -8.16 16.50
CA ALA A 35 1.92 -9.27 16.59
C ALA A 35 1.41 -9.68 15.18
N PRO A 36 1.26 -10.98 14.91
CA PRO A 36 0.74 -11.45 13.63
C PRO A 36 -0.73 -11.07 13.46
N ILE A 37 -1.10 -10.63 12.26
CA ILE A 37 -2.50 -10.43 11.89
C ILE A 37 -3.02 -11.74 11.28
N LYS A 38 -3.86 -12.46 12.02
CA LYS A 38 -4.35 -13.80 11.63
C LYS A 38 -5.28 -13.81 10.41
N GLN A 39 -5.68 -12.64 9.90
CA GLN A 39 -6.55 -12.47 8.74
C GLN A 39 -5.78 -12.15 7.44
N SER A 40 -4.45 -12.29 7.43
CA SER A 40 -3.58 -11.90 6.29
C SER A 40 -3.80 -12.66 4.98
N TYR A 41 -4.54 -13.79 4.99
CA TYR A 41 -4.94 -14.54 3.78
C TYR A 41 -6.18 -13.95 3.07
N ARG A 42 -6.67 -12.79 3.50
CA ARG A 42 -7.74 -12.08 2.81
C ARG A 42 -7.13 -11.26 1.66
N PRO A 43 -7.59 -11.44 0.41
CA PRO A 43 -7.15 -10.59 -0.70
C PRO A 43 -7.39 -9.11 -0.39
N ILE A 44 -6.39 -8.27 -0.67
CA ILE A 44 -6.50 -6.82 -0.50
C ILE A 44 -7.43 -6.27 -1.59
N ARG A 45 -8.67 -5.98 -1.20
CA ARG A 45 -9.74 -5.53 -2.11
C ARG A 45 -9.98 -4.03 -2.08
N LYS A 46 -9.74 -3.40 -0.93
CA LYS A 46 -9.88 -1.97 -0.71
C LYS A 46 -8.57 -1.43 -0.18
N ARG A 47 -8.22 -0.22 -0.59
CA ARG A 47 -7.02 0.47 -0.11
C ARG A 47 -7.09 0.71 1.39
N GLU A 48 -8.28 1.02 1.89
CA GLU A 48 -8.55 1.33 3.30
C GLU A 48 -8.36 0.10 4.20
N ASP A 49 -8.70 -1.08 3.68
CA ASP A 49 -8.59 -2.35 4.43
C ASP A 49 -7.11 -2.75 4.66
N ILE A 50 -6.16 -2.20 3.91
CA ILE A 50 -4.73 -2.60 3.97
C ILE A 50 -4.19 -2.53 5.40
N ARG A 51 -4.51 -1.45 6.12
CA ARG A 51 -4.00 -1.24 7.48
C ARG A 51 -4.57 -2.20 8.52
N ASP A 52 -5.70 -2.83 8.21
CA ASP A 52 -6.35 -3.78 9.10
C ASP A 52 -5.89 -5.23 8.86
N ILE A 53 -5.35 -5.53 7.67
CA ILE A 53 -4.98 -6.90 7.26
C ILE A 53 -3.49 -7.11 6.97
N VAL A 54 -2.71 -6.03 6.86
CA VAL A 54 -1.26 -6.06 6.61
C VAL A 54 -0.54 -5.55 7.85
N GLU A 55 0.51 -6.26 8.30
CA GLU A 55 1.31 -5.77 9.42
C GLU A 55 2.06 -4.49 9.07
N THR A 56 2.21 -3.60 10.06
CA THR A 56 2.82 -2.27 9.92
C THR A 56 4.04 -2.20 8.99
N PRO A 57 5.03 -3.11 9.05
CA PRO A 57 6.21 -3.02 8.19
C PRO A 57 5.92 -3.09 6.69
N LEU A 58 4.80 -3.67 6.27
CA LEU A 58 4.48 -3.87 4.85
C LEU A 58 3.35 -2.96 4.35
N VAL A 59 2.71 -2.18 5.23
CA VAL A 59 1.54 -1.36 4.91
C VAL A 59 1.84 -0.41 3.74
N THR A 60 2.89 0.41 3.84
CA THR A 60 3.21 1.40 2.80
C THR A 60 3.50 0.74 1.44
N ALA A 61 4.26 -0.36 1.45
CA ALA A 61 4.55 -1.12 0.24
C ALA A 61 3.28 -1.69 -0.40
N CYS A 62 2.34 -2.20 0.41
CA CYS A 62 1.07 -2.74 -0.08
C CYS A 62 0.13 -1.64 -0.60
N GLU A 63 0.10 -0.48 0.06
CA GLU A 63 -0.62 0.70 -0.42
C GLU A 63 -0.09 1.12 -1.80
N GLU A 64 1.24 1.15 -1.98
CA GLU A 64 1.85 1.50 -3.26
C GLU A 64 1.59 0.46 -4.35
N LEU A 65 1.68 -0.84 -4.05
CA LEU A 65 1.33 -1.92 -4.98
C LEU A 65 -0.14 -1.81 -5.41
N TYR A 66 -1.05 -1.55 -4.45
CA TYR A 66 -2.46 -1.30 -4.75
C TYR A 66 -2.64 -0.09 -5.66
N ASP A 67 -1.97 1.03 -5.36
CA ASP A 67 -2.01 2.24 -6.18
C ASP A 67 -1.41 2.01 -7.57
N LYS A 68 -0.61 0.96 -7.78
CA LYS A 68 -0.10 0.49 -9.08
C LYS A 68 -0.97 -0.56 -9.77
N ASN A 69 -2.10 -0.92 -9.16
CA ASN A 69 -3.00 -2.01 -9.57
C ASN A 69 -2.32 -3.39 -9.58
N VAL A 70 -1.33 -3.60 -8.72
CA VAL A 70 -0.69 -4.89 -8.48
C VAL A 70 -1.41 -5.61 -7.34
N HIS A 71 -1.95 -6.79 -7.62
CA HIS A 71 -2.81 -7.51 -6.68
C HIS A 71 -1.97 -8.28 -5.65
N THR A 72 -1.99 -7.80 -4.41
CA THR A 72 -1.38 -8.50 -3.27
C THR A 72 -2.35 -9.52 -2.70
N ARG A 73 -1.91 -10.78 -2.63
CA ARG A 73 -2.70 -11.94 -2.17
C ARG A 73 -2.54 -12.21 -0.69
N SER A 74 -1.31 -12.07 -0.19
CA SER A 74 -0.95 -12.33 1.19
C SER A 74 0.35 -11.61 1.53
N THR A 75 0.54 -11.32 2.81
CA THR A 75 1.78 -10.73 3.35
C THR A 75 2.08 -11.28 4.72
N SER A 76 3.34 -11.21 5.13
CA SER A 76 3.70 -11.37 6.54
C SER A 76 5.00 -10.64 6.86
N ALA A 77 4.95 -9.77 7.87
CA ALA A 77 6.12 -9.18 8.50
C ALA A 77 5.87 -8.98 10.00
N ASN A 78 6.15 -10.02 10.77
CA ASN A 78 5.90 -10.03 12.21
C ASN A 78 6.90 -10.92 12.95
N LYS A 79 6.67 -11.18 14.24
CA LYS A 79 7.55 -12.04 15.06
C LYS A 79 7.78 -13.45 14.51
N GLU A 80 6.84 -14.00 13.75
CA GLU A 80 6.98 -15.32 13.11
C GLU A 80 7.95 -15.24 11.92
N SER A 81 7.99 -14.10 11.21
CA SER A 81 8.95 -13.83 10.14
C SER A 81 10.40 -13.87 10.65
N VAL A 82 10.62 -13.46 11.90
CA VAL A 82 11.93 -13.56 12.56
C VAL A 82 12.34 -15.03 12.73
N GLN A 83 11.40 -15.92 13.04
CA GLN A 83 11.66 -17.35 13.23
C GLN A 83 11.91 -18.07 11.90
N THR A 84 11.18 -17.70 10.84
CA THR A 84 11.36 -18.26 9.49
C THR A 84 12.56 -17.65 8.75
N GLY A 85 13.05 -16.50 9.21
CA GLY A 85 14.19 -15.79 8.62
C GLY A 85 13.84 -14.87 7.45
N PHE A 86 12.56 -14.66 7.16
CA PHE A 86 12.11 -13.75 6.11
C PHE A 86 10.69 -13.22 6.36
N ALA A 87 10.47 -11.96 5.96
CA ALA A 87 9.14 -11.41 5.68
C ALA A 87 8.79 -11.67 4.21
N TYR A 88 7.52 -11.55 3.82
CA TYR A 88 7.13 -11.76 2.43
C TYR A 88 5.94 -10.91 1.97
N ILE A 89 5.89 -10.69 0.66
CA ILE A 89 4.72 -10.21 -0.09
C ILE A 89 4.43 -11.23 -1.20
N MET A 90 3.21 -11.76 -1.24
CA MET A 90 2.73 -12.67 -2.29
C MET A 90 1.85 -11.88 -3.26
N ILE A 91 2.21 -11.88 -4.53
CA ILE A 91 1.52 -11.14 -5.59
C ILE A 91 0.85 -12.13 -6.55
N ASP A 92 -0.36 -11.81 -7.00
CA ASP A 92 -1.07 -12.57 -8.03
C ASP A 92 -0.39 -12.39 -9.39
N TYR A 93 0.43 -13.35 -9.78
CA TYR A 93 1.34 -13.22 -10.92
C TYR A 93 0.60 -13.14 -12.25
N ASP A 94 -0.53 -13.84 -12.34
CA ASP A 94 -1.35 -13.89 -13.55
C ASP A 94 -2.04 -12.55 -13.84
N THR A 95 -2.13 -11.66 -12.84
CA THR A 95 -2.71 -10.31 -13.00
C THR A 95 -1.69 -9.27 -13.42
N LEU A 96 -0.39 -9.58 -13.37
CA LEU A 96 0.68 -8.66 -13.73
C LEU A 96 0.74 -8.44 -15.25
N SER A 97 1.08 -7.21 -15.65
CA SER A 97 1.45 -6.91 -17.03
C SER A 97 2.72 -7.68 -17.44
N PRO A 98 2.97 -7.93 -18.74
CA PRO A 98 4.18 -8.62 -19.18
C PRO A 98 5.48 -7.99 -18.67
N GLU A 99 5.50 -6.65 -18.54
CA GLU A 99 6.63 -5.92 -17.99
C GLU A 99 6.81 -6.14 -16.48
N ASN A 100 5.73 -6.07 -15.71
CA ASN A 100 5.78 -6.36 -14.28
C ASN A 100 6.04 -7.85 -13.98
N GLN A 101 5.63 -8.76 -14.86
CA GLN A 101 5.97 -10.18 -14.78
C GLN A 101 7.47 -10.41 -14.92
N GLU A 102 8.13 -9.70 -15.82
CA GLU A 102 9.59 -9.76 -15.99
C GLU A 102 10.33 -9.16 -14.81
N LEU A 103 9.91 -7.98 -14.34
CA LEU A 103 10.47 -7.36 -13.14
C LEU A 103 10.28 -8.25 -11.90
N GLY A 104 9.09 -8.84 -11.75
CA GLY A 104 8.74 -9.73 -10.66
C GLY A 104 9.67 -10.94 -10.58
N ARG A 105 9.99 -11.58 -11.72
CA ARG A 105 10.94 -12.71 -11.78
C ARG A 105 12.36 -12.35 -11.32
N GLN A 106 12.72 -11.08 -11.32
CA GLN A 106 14.01 -10.61 -10.80
C GLN A 106 13.98 -10.29 -9.31
N LEU A 107 12.78 -10.18 -8.72
CA LEU A 107 12.54 -9.78 -7.35
C LEU A 107 12.19 -10.95 -6.43
N GLY A 108 11.60 -12.01 -6.99
CA GLY A 108 11.10 -13.14 -6.23
C GLY A 108 10.98 -14.41 -7.08
N GLU A 109 10.31 -15.39 -6.52
CA GLU A 109 10.10 -16.71 -7.13
C GLU A 109 8.65 -16.84 -7.59
N VAL A 110 8.43 -17.33 -8.81
CA VAL A 110 7.09 -17.65 -9.29
C VAL A 110 6.76 -19.09 -8.88
N VAL A 111 5.72 -19.25 -8.06
CA VAL A 111 5.27 -20.52 -7.53
C VAL A 111 3.94 -20.91 -8.20
N GLU A 112 3.87 -22.11 -8.73
CA GLU A 112 2.61 -22.67 -9.26
C GLU A 112 1.76 -23.22 -8.11
N ARG A 113 0.50 -22.76 -8.03
CA ARG A 113 -0.55 -23.28 -7.14
C ARG A 113 -1.61 -23.99 -7.99
N ALA A 114 -2.57 -24.63 -7.33
CA ALA A 114 -3.59 -25.45 -7.99
C ALA A 114 -4.44 -24.67 -9.01
N ASP A 115 -4.66 -23.36 -8.79
CA ASP A 115 -5.56 -22.52 -9.57
C ASP A 115 -4.93 -21.20 -10.06
N SER A 116 -3.66 -20.95 -9.74
CA SER A 116 -3.02 -19.65 -9.95
C SER A 116 -1.50 -19.74 -9.90
N ARG A 117 -0.82 -18.75 -10.47
CA ARG A 117 0.61 -18.51 -10.23
C ARG A 117 0.77 -17.33 -9.28
N GLU A 118 1.64 -17.50 -8.30
CA GLU A 118 1.95 -16.48 -7.31
C GLU A 118 3.41 -16.07 -7.44
N LEU A 119 3.70 -14.79 -7.26
CA LEU A 119 5.05 -14.29 -7.10
C LEU A 119 5.33 -14.10 -5.61
N ASP A 120 6.20 -14.94 -5.07
CA ASP A 120 6.66 -14.89 -3.70
C ASP A 120 7.89 -14.00 -3.60
N VAL A 121 7.72 -12.77 -3.09
CA VAL A 121 8.82 -11.84 -2.83
C VAL A 121 9.24 -11.94 -1.37
N LYS A 122 10.45 -12.45 -1.12
CA LYS A 122 10.99 -12.64 0.23
C LYS A 122 11.94 -11.49 0.61
N ILE A 123 11.72 -10.90 1.77
CA ILE A 123 12.57 -9.90 2.39
C ILE A 123 13.36 -10.58 3.51
N ILE A 124 14.67 -10.77 3.29
CA ILE A 124 15.52 -11.57 4.17
C ILE A 124 15.81 -10.84 5.48
N ILE A 125 15.56 -11.51 6.60
CA ILE A 125 15.87 -11.01 7.95
C ILE A 125 17.25 -11.54 8.34
N LYS A 126 18.24 -10.64 8.38
CA LYS A 126 19.62 -11.01 8.71
C LYS A 126 19.76 -11.22 10.22
N ASN A 127 20.54 -12.23 10.62
CA ASN A 127 20.91 -12.49 12.01
C ASN A 127 19.73 -12.76 12.98
N GLY A 128 18.55 -13.13 12.46
CA GLY A 128 17.40 -13.47 13.30
C GLY A 128 16.83 -12.30 14.11
N THR A 129 17.10 -11.06 13.69
CA THR A 129 16.51 -9.84 14.28
C THR A 129 16.40 -8.79 13.20
N ALA A 130 15.36 -7.95 13.22
CA ALA A 130 15.22 -6.82 12.32
C ALA A 130 14.42 -5.69 12.98
N TRP A 131 14.65 -4.46 12.55
CA TRP A 131 13.80 -3.32 12.89
C TRP A 131 12.65 -3.21 11.88
N VAL A 132 11.50 -2.72 12.35
CA VAL A 132 10.33 -2.47 11.48
C VAL A 132 10.70 -1.58 10.30
N SER A 133 11.47 -0.51 10.55
CA SER A 133 11.90 0.44 9.51
C SER A 133 12.82 -0.18 8.45
N GLU A 134 13.63 -1.19 8.80
CA GLU A 134 14.49 -1.89 7.84
C GLU A 134 13.69 -2.77 6.88
N ILE A 135 12.67 -3.45 7.40
CA ILE A 135 11.77 -4.27 6.58
C ILE A 135 10.89 -3.38 5.71
N GLN A 136 10.36 -2.30 6.29
CA GLN A 136 9.58 -1.31 5.58
C GLN A 136 10.33 -0.72 4.40
N LYS A 137 11.57 -0.25 4.62
CA LYS A 137 12.39 0.31 3.55
C LYS A 137 12.63 -0.68 2.41
N GLN A 138 12.96 -1.94 2.74
CA GLN A 138 13.17 -2.98 1.72
C GLN A 138 11.89 -3.28 0.95
N ALA A 139 10.74 -3.35 1.64
CA ALA A 139 9.44 -3.58 1.02
C ALA A 139 9.04 -2.42 0.08
N GLU A 140 9.27 -1.18 0.51
CA GLU A 140 9.03 0.02 -0.29
C GLU A 140 9.93 0.05 -1.55
N GLU A 141 11.22 -0.28 -1.42
CA GLU A 141 12.15 -0.38 -2.57
C GLU A 141 11.67 -1.43 -3.59
N ILE A 142 11.15 -2.56 -3.12
CA ILE A 142 10.55 -3.59 -3.98
C ILE A 142 9.29 -3.04 -4.68
N ALA A 143 8.37 -2.45 -3.92
CA ALA A 143 7.11 -1.90 -4.45
C ALA A 143 7.37 -0.80 -5.49
N HIS A 144 8.37 0.05 -5.26
CA HIS A 144 8.81 1.11 -6.16
C HIS A 144 9.21 0.60 -7.55
N ARG A 145 9.76 -0.61 -7.65
CA ARG A 145 10.19 -1.19 -8.93
C ARG A 145 9.03 -1.59 -9.84
N PHE A 146 7.87 -1.92 -9.29
CA PHE A 146 6.69 -2.21 -10.10
C PHE A 146 6.19 -0.95 -10.79
N LYS A 147 5.63 -1.13 -12.00
CA LYS A 147 5.00 -0.07 -12.78
C LYS A 147 3.49 -0.10 -12.60
N LYS A 148 2.87 1.09 -12.70
CA LYS A 148 1.42 1.19 -12.81
C LYS A 148 0.95 0.38 -14.03
N GLN A 149 -0.11 -0.39 -13.86
CA GLN A 149 -0.72 -1.21 -14.90
C GLN A 149 -2.25 -1.07 -14.88
N PRO A 150 -2.98 -1.52 -15.93
CA PRO A 150 -4.43 -1.65 -15.85
C PRO A 150 -4.86 -2.60 -14.73
N MET A 151 -5.99 -2.32 -14.08
CA MET A 151 -6.55 -3.19 -13.04
C MET A 151 -7.29 -4.37 -13.69
N THR A 152 -6.65 -5.53 -13.71
CA THR A 152 -7.16 -6.76 -14.36
C THR A 152 -7.80 -7.73 -13.38
N TRP A 153 -7.53 -7.57 -12.08
CA TRP A 153 -7.99 -8.46 -11.01
C TRP A 153 -9.36 -8.09 -10.43
N ALA A 154 -9.82 -6.85 -10.65
CA ALA A 154 -11.14 -6.41 -10.20
C ALA A 154 -12.21 -6.76 -11.26
N PRO A 155 -13.42 -7.17 -10.83
CA PRO A 155 -14.56 -7.33 -11.74
C PRO A 155 -14.83 -6.03 -12.51
N ARG A 156 -15.07 -6.16 -13.82
CA ARG A 156 -15.37 -5.03 -14.72
C ARG A 156 -16.83 -5.12 -15.14
N TYR A 157 -17.55 -4.01 -15.01
CA TYR A 157 -18.92 -3.90 -15.47
C TYR A 157 -19.08 -2.72 -16.42
N THR A 158 -19.93 -2.91 -17.42
CA THR A 158 -20.47 -1.83 -18.22
C THR A 158 -21.64 -1.18 -17.49
N LEU A 159 -21.97 0.07 -17.85
CA LEU A 159 -23.13 0.76 -17.29
C LEU A 159 -24.46 -0.02 -17.48
N PRO A 160 -24.75 -0.62 -18.66
CA PRO A 160 -25.92 -1.48 -18.82
C PRO A 160 -25.94 -2.70 -17.88
N GLN A 161 -24.80 -3.35 -17.65
CA GLN A 161 -24.72 -4.48 -16.72
C GLN A 161 -25.01 -4.04 -15.28
N LEU A 162 -24.53 -2.87 -14.87
CA LEU A 162 -24.86 -2.34 -13.54
C LEU A 162 -26.33 -1.94 -13.43
N LYS A 163 -26.90 -1.35 -14.49
CA LYS A 163 -28.35 -1.10 -14.53
C LYS A 163 -29.15 -2.37 -14.30
N GLU A 164 -28.77 -3.47 -14.94
CA GLU A 164 -29.40 -4.78 -14.74
C GLU A 164 -29.21 -5.31 -13.30
N ILE A 165 -28.00 -5.25 -12.76
CA ILE A 165 -27.69 -5.73 -11.39
C ILE A 165 -28.50 -4.98 -10.32
N TYR A 166 -28.67 -3.66 -10.46
CA TYR A 166 -29.39 -2.82 -9.50
C TYR A 166 -30.88 -2.64 -9.84
N GLY A 167 -31.37 -3.23 -10.93
CA GLY A 167 -32.78 -3.21 -11.31
C GLY A 167 -33.28 -1.88 -11.89
N PHE A 168 -32.39 -1.06 -12.45
CA PHE A 168 -32.76 0.18 -13.14
C PHE A 168 -33.47 -0.09 -14.47
N GLY A 169 -34.38 0.81 -14.85
CA GLY A 169 -35.08 0.73 -16.14
C GLY A 169 -34.15 0.97 -17.35
N ALA A 170 -34.47 0.40 -18.51
CA ALA A 170 -33.68 0.58 -19.73
C ALA A 170 -33.57 2.07 -20.14
N ASP A 171 -34.64 2.83 -19.92
CA ASP A 171 -34.75 4.26 -20.27
C ASP A 171 -34.33 5.19 -19.13
N GLU A 172 -33.90 4.65 -17.98
CA GLU A 172 -33.52 5.46 -16.83
C GLU A 172 -32.11 6.03 -17.03
N GLU A 173 -31.97 7.36 -17.00
CA GLU A 173 -30.66 8.01 -17.11
C GLU A 173 -29.89 7.87 -15.79
N VAL A 174 -29.00 6.90 -15.75
CA VAL A 174 -28.09 6.66 -14.62
C VAL A 174 -26.67 6.91 -15.09
N ALA A 175 -25.97 7.84 -14.46
CA ALA A 175 -24.58 8.14 -14.76
C ALA A 175 -23.63 7.18 -13.99
N PRO A 176 -22.43 6.86 -14.49
CA PRO A 176 -21.44 6.03 -13.78
C PRO A 176 -21.17 6.48 -12.34
N GLU A 177 -21.26 7.79 -12.09
CA GLU A 177 -21.05 8.42 -10.79
C GLU A 177 -22.03 7.92 -9.73
N SER A 178 -23.22 7.47 -10.14
CA SER A 178 -24.27 6.92 -9.26
C SER A 178 -23.87 5.61 -8.59
N PHE A 179 -22.80 4.97 -9.07
CA PHE A 179 -22.26 3.72 -8.53
C PHE A 179 -20.97 3.92 -7.72
N THR A 180 -20.50 5.16 -7.51
CA THR A 180 -19.15 5.41 -6.97
C THR A 180 -18.93 5.02 -5.50
N ASP A 181 -20.01 4.76 -4.76
CA ASP A 181 -19.93 4.23 -3.39
C ASP A 181 -19.33 2.81 -3.38
N GLU A 182 -19.65 2.01 -4.40
CA GLU A 182 -19.29 0.59 -4.52
C GLU A 182 -18.40 0.29 -5.74
N TYR A 183 -18.04 1.30 -6.54
CA TYR A 183 -17.27 1.12 -7.77
C TYR A 183 -16.27 2.25 -8.04
N TYR A 184 -15.17 1.96 -8.74
CA TYR A 184 -14.26 2.95 -9.33
C TYR A 184 -14.53 3.04 -10.84
N TYR A 185 -14.73 4.24 -11.36
CA TYR A 185 -14.87 4.44 -12.80
C TYR A 185 -13.49 4.57 -13.48
N ASP A 186 -13.13 3.59 -14.30
CA ASP A 186 -11.95 3.63 -15.14
C ASP A 186 -12.28 4.42 -16.42
N GLN A 187 -11.99 5.72 -16.39
CA GLN A 187 -12.26 6.64 -17.50
C GLN A 187 -11.53 6.25 -18.79
N GLU A 188 -10.33 5.67 -18.70
CA GLU A 188 -9.55 5.23 -19.87
C GLU A 188 -10.16 3.98 -20.49
N GLY A 189 -10.71 3.09 -19.67
CA GLY A 189 -11.34 1.85 -20.12
C GLY A 189 -12.83 1.96 -20.45
N GLY A 190 -13.51 3.06 -20.07
CA GLY A 190 -14.96 3.21 -20.19
C GLY A 190 -15.76 2.18 -19.38
N VAL A 191 -15.20 1.67 -18.28
CA VAL A 191 -15.80 0.62 -17.45
C VAL A 191 -15.88 1.04 -15.99
N ILE A 192 -16.85 0.45 -15.30
CA ILE A 192 -17.05 0.62 -13.87
C ILE A 192 -16.47 -0.62 -13.19
N LEU A 193 -15.38 -0.45 -12.46
CA LEU A 193 -14.67 -1.49 -11.73
C LEU A 193 -15.29 -1.65 -10.34
N PHE A 194 -15.59 -2.86 -9.92
CA PHE A 194 -16.13 -3.07 -8.57
C PHE A 194 -15.11 -2.71 -7.49
N LYS A 195 -15.49 -1.78 -6.62
CA LYS A 195 -14.82 -1.47 -5.36
C LYS A 195 -15.18 -2.63 -4.43
N CYS A 196 -14.45 -3.71 -4.60
CA CYS A 196 -14.88 -5.05 -4.19
C CYS A 196 -15.26 -5.07 -2.69
N GLY A 197 -16.57 -5.14 -2.39
CA GLY A 197 -17.07 -5.19 -1.00
C GLY A 197 -18.47 -4.63 -0.72
N ALA A 198 -19.44 -4.83 -1.61
CA ALA A 198 -20.86 -4.68 -1.33
C ALA A 198 -21.63 -5.93 -1.78
N LEU A 199 -21.57 -6.96 -0.94
CA LEU A 199 -22.59 -8.00 -0.82
C LEU A 199 -22.68 -8.34 0.67
#